data_AF-A0AAD6AS83-F1
#
_entry.id   AF-A0AAD6AS83-F1
#
_cell.length_a   1.000
_cell.length_b   1.000
_cell.length_c   1.000
_cell.angle_alpha   90.00
_cell.angle_beta   90.00
_cell.angle_gamma   90.00
#
_symmetry.space_group_name_H-M   'P 1'
#
loop_
_entity.id
_entity.type
_entity.pdbx_description
1 polymer ?
#
loop_
_entity_poly.entity_id
_entity_poly.type
_entity_poly.pdbx_seq_one_letter_code
_entity_poly.pdbx_strand_id
1 'polypeptide(L)'
;MESGASQKLGDMEEGITDMDCRVALLETANGNLMKENKEFKDKIERMEIQSRKFNLRVIGLKTDIEKSDPIAFVTNFLKEVFGSELSCEPAVGIAYRIGQGTDLRPRPMIVTMQRYQAKDAILKLARSKGEILFRDMRVKIFPDITPDIPR
;
A
#
# COMPACT_ATOMS: atom_id res chain seq x y z
N MET A 1 -33.86 -43.87 45.32
CA MET A 1 -33.24 -42.56 45.01
C MET A 1 -32.00 -42.70 44.11
N GLU A 2 -31.26 -43.80 44.16
CA GLU A 2 -30.06 -44.02 43.32
C GLU A 2 -30.31 -44.02 41.81
N SER A 3 -31.40 -44.62 41.33
CA SER A 3 -31.73 -44.68 39.89
C SER A 3 -31.91 -43.29 39.23
N GLY A 4 -32.42 -42.29 39.96
CA GLY A 4 -32.57 -40.93 39.43
C GLY A 4 -31.27 -40.14 39.38
N ALA A 5 -30.28 -40.50 40.20
CA ALA A 5 -28.95 -39.89 40.17
C ALA A 5 -28.12 -40.45 39.00
N SER A 6 -28.21 -41.75 38.72
CA SER A 6 -27.56 -42.37 37.57
C SER A 6 -28.09 -41.84 36.23
N GLN A 7 -29.40 -41.61 36.09
CA GLN A 7 -29.95 -41.03 34.86
C GLN A 7 -29.44 -39.61 34.61
N LYS A 8 -29.42 -38.75 35.65
CA LYS A 8 -28.90 -37.38 35.53
C LYS A 8 -27.42 -37.33 35.19
N LEU A 9 -26.63 -38.28 35.69
CA LEU A 9 -25.21 -38.41 35.33
C LEU A 9 -25.06 -38.78 33.85
N GLY A 10 -25.84 -39.73 33.35
CA GLY A 10 -25.84 -40.10 31.93
C GLY A 10 -26.23 -38.92 31.01
N ASP A 11 -27.28 -38.18 31.35
CA ASP A 11 -27.71 -37.01 30.58
C ASP A 11 -26.63 -35.90 30.59
N MET A 12 -25.90 -35.75 31.70
CA MET A 12 -24.77 -34.82 31.80
C MET A 12 -23.56 -35.27 30.97
N GLU A 13 -23.23 -36.57 30.98
CA GLU A 13 -22.13 -37.14 30.18
C GLU A 13 -22.40 -37.00 28.67
N GLU A 14 -23.64 -37.24 28.24
CA GLU A 14 -24.06 -37.01 26.86
C GLU A 14 -23.95 -35.52 26.47
N GLY A 15 -24.39 -34.62 27.34
CA GLY A 15 -24.27 -33.17 27.11
C GLY A 15 -22.82 -32.68 27.05
N ILE A 16 -21.91 -33.25 27.85
CA ILE A 16 -20.47 -32.95 27.77
C ILE A 16 -19.91 -33.46 26.45
N THR A 17 -20.28 -34.67 26.03
CA THR A 17 -19.82 -35.25 24.77
C THR A 17 -20.27 -34.42 23.56
N ASP A 18 -21.53 -33.96 23.52
CA ASP A 18 -22.01 -33.05 22.47
C ASP A 18 -21.24 -31.71 22.50
N MET A 19 -20.98 -31.16 23.68
CA MET A 19 -20.23 -29.92 23.83
C MET A 19 -18.79 -30.07 23.32
N ASP A 20 -18.10 -31.16 23.66
CA ASP A 20 -16.75 -31.46 23.18
C ASP A 20 -16.73 -31.63 21.66
N CYS A 21 -17.71 -32.33 21.08
CA CYS A 21 -17.87 -32.42 19.64
C CYS A 21 -18.04 -31.04 18.99
N ARG A 22 -18.87 -30.17 19.57
CA ARG A 22 -19.09 -28.80 19.07
C ARG A 22 -17.84 -27.94 19.20
N VAL A 23 -17.10 -28.06 20.30
CA VAL A 23 -15.82 -27.36 20.48
C VAL A 23 -14.81 -27.79 19.42
N ALA A 24 -14.66 -29.10 19.18
CA ALA A 24 -13.75 -29.62 18.15
C ALA A 24 -14.11 -29.13 16.73
N LEU A 25 -15.41 -29.06 16.41
CA LEU A 25 -15.89 -28.49 15.15
C LEU A 25 -15.57 -26.99 15.04
N LEU A 26 -15.78 -26.23 16.12
CA LEU A 26 -15.45 -24.81 16.16
C LEU A 26 -13.96 -24.55 16.03
N GLU A 27 -13.10 -25.34 16.69
CA GLU A 27 -11.65 -25.24 16.58
C GLU A 27 -11.19 -25.52 15.15
N THR A 28 -11.76 -26.54 14.50
CA THR A 28 -11.47 -26.86 13.10
C THR A 28 -11.90 -25.73 12.17
N ALA A 29 -13.12 -25.20 12.34
CA ALA A 29 -13.62 -24.09 11.55
C ALA A 29 -12.78 -22.83 11.75
N ASN A 30 -12.39 -22.52 13.00
CA ASN A 30 -11.54 -21.39 13.31
C ASN A 30 -10.14 -21.54 12.71
N GLY A 31 -9.55 -22.74 12.77
CA GLY A 31 -8.28 -23.05 12.11
C GLY A 31 -8.33 -22.82 10.60
N ASN A 32 -9.41 -23.23 9.94
CA ASN A 32 -9.63 -22.98 8.52
C ASN A 32 -9.77 -21.49 8.22
N LEU A 33 -10.58 -20.76 9.00
CA LEU A 33 -10.75 -19.30 8.84
C LEU A 33 -9.44 -18.53 9.05
N MET A 34 -8.62 -18.92 10.03
CA MET A 34 -7.30 -18.32 10.25
C MET A 34 -6.38 -18.51 9.04
N LYS A 35 -6.41 -19.70 8.44
CA LYS A 35 -5.63 -20.02 7.23
C LYS A 35 -6.10 -19.19 6.04
N GLU A 36 -7.40 -19.16 5.75
CA GLU A 36 -7.96 -18.35 4.65
C GLU A 36 -7.68 -16.87 4.82
N ASN A 37 -7.82 -16.34 6.04
CA ASN A 37 -7.54 -14.94 6.34
C ASN A 37 -6.06 -14.60 6.07
N LYS A 38 -5.14 -15.51 6.42
CA LYS A 38 -3.72 -15.34 6.06
C LYS A 38 -3.53 -15.32 4.54
N GLU A 39 -4.12 -16.26 3.81
CA GLU A 39 -4.01 -16.32 2.35
C GLU A 39 -4.56 -15.05 1.67
N PHE A 40 -5.67 -14.52 2.18
CA PHE A 40 -6.23 -13.26 1.70
C PHE A 40 -5.33 -12.07 1.98
N LYS A 41 -4.77 -11.96 3.19
CA LYS A 41 -3.81 -10.90 3.53
C LYS A 41 -2.60 -10.92 2.60
N ASP A 42 -2.00 -12.09 2.40
CA ASP A 42 -0.86 -12.26 1.50
C ASP A 42 -1.23 -11.90 0.05
N LYS A 43 -2.45 -12.21 -0.39
CA LYS A 43 -2.94 -11.86 -1.73
C LYS A 43 -3.14 -10.35 -1.88
N ILE A 44 -3.75 -9.70 -0.89
CA ILE A 44 -3.95 -8.25 -0.87
C ILE A 44 -2.61 -7.53 -0.92
N GLU A 45 -1.65 -7.93 -0.09
CA GLU A 45 -0.31 -7.34 -0.08
C GLU A 45 0.37 -7.44 -1.45
N ARG A 46 0.35 -8.62 -2.08
CA ARG A 46 0.90 -8.80 -3.44
C ARG A 46 0.23 -7.89 -4.47
N MET A 47 -1.09 -7.74 -4.40
CA MET A 47 -1.84 -6.87 -5.31
C MET A 47 -1.50 -5.40 -5.08
N GLU A 48 -1.38 -4.96 -3.83
CA GLU A 48 -0.98 -3.60 -3.49
C GLU A 48 0.45 -3.29 -3.97
N ILE A 49 1.40 -4.18 -3.72
CA ILE A 49 2.78 -4.04 -4.20
C ILE A 49 2.80 -3.90 -5.73
N GLN A 50 2.07 -4.75 -6.43
CA GLN A 50 2.01 -4.72 -7.89
C GLN A 50 1.34 -3.44 -8.42
N SER A 51 0.29 -2.97 -7.75
CA SER A 51 -0.40 -1.71 -8.10
C SER A 51 0.51 -0.50 -7.90
N ARG A 52 1.24 -0.45 -6.77
CA ARG A 52 2.15 0.67 -6.44
C ARG A 52 3.51 0.56 -7.14
N LYS A 53 3.83 -0.57 -7.78
CA LYS A 53 5.12 -0.82 -8.44
C LYS A 53 5.50 0.28 -9.43
N PHE A 54 4.54 0.88 -10.11
CA PHE A 54 4.75 1.94 -11.10
C PHE A 54 4.62 3.36 -10.52
N ASN A 55 4.30 3.48 -9.24
CA ASN A 55 4.05 4.76 -8.61
C ASN A 55 5.34 5.39 -8.06
N LEU A 56 5.43 6.71 -8.22
CA LEU A 56 6.37 7.59 -7.57
C LEU A 56 5.62 8.46 -6.58
N ARG A 57 6.28 8.84 -5.50
CA ARG A 57 5.80 9.79 -4.51
C ARG A 57 6.67 11.04 -4.54
N VAL A 58 6.08 12.15 -4.95
CA VAL A 58 6.74 13.46 -5.02
C VAL A 58 6.29 14.32 -3.83
N ILE A 59 7.25 14.88 -3.09
CA ILE A 59 7.04 15.66 -1.88
C ILE A 59 7.73 17.01 -2.02
N GLY A 60 7.11 18.09 -1.50
CA GLY A 60 7.71 19.43 -1.47
C GLY A 60 7.25 20.37 -2.57
N LEU A 61 6.43 19.88 -3.52
CA LEU A 61 5.74 20.73 -4.48
C LEU A 61 4.62 21.51 -3.80
N LYS A 62 4.61 22.84 -3.93
CA LYS A 62 3.53 23.71 -3.44
C LYS A 62 2.15 23.21 -3.87
N THR A 63 1.15 23.47 -3.03
CA THR A 63 -0.24 23.13 -3.30
C THR A 63 -0.71 23.87 -4.57
N ASP A 64 -1.47 23.19 -5.42
CA ASP A 64 -2.11 23.71 -6.64
C ASP A 64 -1.20 24.28 -7.74
N ILE A 65 0.12 24.00 -7.69
CA ILE A 65 1.05 24.41 -8.74
C ILE A 65 0.75 23.74 -10.10
N GLU A 66 0.13 22.55 -10.09
CA GLU A 66 -0.30 21.83 -11.29
C GLU A 66 -1.40 22.54 -12.08
N LYS A 67 -2.16 23.43 -11.40
CA LYS A 67 -3.40 24.03 -11.93
C LYS A 67 -4.36 22.95 -12.43
N SER A 68 -4.77 23.01 -13.70
CA SER A 68 -5.78 22.13 -14.29
C SER A 68 -5.24 20.81 -14.84
N ASP A 69 -3.93 20.66 -15.04
CA ASP A 69 -3.35 19.48 -15.67
C ASP A 69 -2.13 18.94 -14.90
N PRO A 70 -2.38 18.04 -13.92
CA PRO A 70 -1.32 17.37 -13.18
C PRO A 70 -0.37 16.56 -14.07
N ILE A 71 -0.86 15.92 -15.13
CA ILE A 71 -0.06 15.03 -15.97
C ILE A 71 0.96 15.85 -16.77
N ALA A 72 0.50 16.92 -17.43
CA ALA A 72 1.39 17.83 -18.15
C ALA A 72 2.38 18.51 -17.20
N PHE A 73 1.91 18.95 -16.02
CA PHE A 73 2.78 19.54 -15.01
C PHE A 73 3.92 18.58 -14.60
N VAL A 74 3.59 17.34 -14.23
CA VAL A 74 4.61 16.37 -13.80
C VAL A 74 5.57 16.03 -14.93
N THR A 75 5.04 15.89 -16.16
CA THR A 75 5.87 15.61 -17.34
C THR A 75 6.89 16.72 -17.55
N ASN A 76 6.47 17.98 -17.46
CA ASN A 76 7.37 19.12 -17.60
C ASN A 76 8.33 19.24 -16.42
N PHE A 77 7.87 19.02 -15.19
CA PHE A 77 8.70 18.98 -13.99
C PHE A 77 9.83 17.95 -14.13
N LEU A 78 9.53 16.72 -14.53
CA LEU A 78 10.53 15.66 -14.69
C LEU A 78 11.51 15.97 -15.84
N LYS A 79 11.06 16.60 -16.92
CA LYS A 79 11.93 17.07 -18.01
C LYS A 79 12.84 18.22 -17.56
N GLU A 80 12.34 19.17 -16.79
CA GLU A 80 13.12 20.30 -16.27
C GLU A 80 14.20 19.82 -15.28
N VAL A 81 13.86 18.84 -14.43
CA VAL A 81 14.79 18.32 -13.41
C VAL A 81 15.77 17.28 -13.97
N PHE A 82 15.34 16.39 -14.88
CA PHE A 82 16.14 15.24 -15.31
C PHE A 82 16.28 15.08 -16.83
N GLY A 83 15.71 15.97 -17.64
CA GLY A 83 15.55 15.76 -19.08
C GLY A 83 16.85 15.46 -19.85
N SER A 84 17.98 16.03 -19.45
CA SER A 84 19.29 15.77 -20.06
C SER A 84 19.88 14.40 -19.68
N GLU A 85 19.43 13.81 -18.58
CA GLU A 85 19.96 12.57 -18.00
C GLU A 85 19.02 11.38 -18.26
N LEU A 86 17.80 11.64 -18.70
CA LEU A 86 16.81 10.61 -19.03
C LEU A 86 17.04 10.06 -20.45
N SER A 87 17.23 8.75 -20.54
CA SER A 87 17.34 8.03 -21.81
C SER A 87 16.01 7.90 -22.57
N CYS A 88 14.88 8.14 -21.89
CA CYS A 88 13.55 8.07 -22.47
C CYS A 88 12.63 9.13 -21.86
N GLU A 89 11.58 9.49 -22.59
CA GLU A 89 10.54 10.37 -22.05
C GLU A 89 9.94 9.75 -20.78
N PRO A 90 9.67 10.56 -19.72
CA PRO A 90 9.11 10.05 -18.48
C PRO A 90 7.86 9.18 -18.65
N ALA A 91 7.02 9.44 -19.66
CA ALA A 91 5.78 8.71 -19.92
C ALA A 91 4.89 8.62 -18.66
N VAL A 92 4.42 9.79 -18.20
CA VAL A 92 3.51 9.90 -17.05
C VAL A 92 2.12 9.40 -17.46
N GLY A 93 1.53 8.52 -16.65
CA GLY A 93 0.17 8.01 -16.87
C GLY A 93 -0.87 8.82 -16.12
N ILE A 94 -0.81 8.79 -14.78
CA ILE A 94 -1.77 9.47 -13.91
C ILE A 94 -0.97 10.23 -12.84
N ALA A 95 -1.43 11.43 -12.48
CA ALA A 95 -0.88 12.18 -11.36
C ALA A 95 -2.01 12.76 -10.51
N TYR A 96 -1.93 12.59 -9.20
CA TYR A 96 -2.92 13.10 -8.26
C TYR A 96 -2.32 13.37 -6.88
N ARG A 97 -2.92 14.30 -6.13
CA ARG A 97 -2.51 14.65 -4.77
C ARG A 97 -3.23 13.78 -3.73
N ILE A 98 -2.51 13.34 -2.70
CA ILE A 98 -3.05 12.53 -1.60
C ILE A 98 -2.95 13.23 -0.26
N GLY A 99 -3.89 12.92 0.64
CA GLY A 99 -3.92 13.43 2.01
C GLY A 99 -4.29 14.92 2.11
N GLN A 100 -4.26 15.44 3.34
CA GLN A 100 -4.42 16.85 3.64
C GLN A 100 -3.05 17.53 3.65
N GLY A 101 -2.99 18.77 3.16
CA GLY A 101 -1.76 19.58 3.17
C GLY A 101 -1.95 20.82 4.01
N THR A 102 -0.83 21.34 4.52
CA THR A 102 -0.74 22.63 5.18
C THR A 102 0.34 23.46 4.49
N ASP A 103 0.42 24.76 4.77
CA ASP A 103 1.46 25.62 4.20
C ASP A 103 2.87 25.12 4.54
N LEU A 104 3.03 24.51 5.72
CA LEU A 104 4.30 23.91 6.18
C LEU A 104 4.55 22.51 5.59
N ARG A 105 3.50 21.80 5.18
CA ARG A 105 3.58 20.46 4.59
C ARG A 105 2.67 20.35 3.37
N PRO A 106 3.18 20.72 2.18
CA PRO A 106 2.43 20.56 0.95
C PRO A 106 2.01 19.10 0.72
N ARG A 107 0.83 18.91 0.10
CA ARG A 107 0.25 17.57 -0.17
C ARG A 107 1.21 16.75 -1.03
N PRO A 108 1.55 15.49 -0.69
CA PRO A 108 2.30 14.63 -1.60
C PRO A 108 1.53 14.40 -2.91
N MET A 109 2.26 14.27 -4.01
CA MET A 109 1.71 13.84 -5.30
C MET A 109 2.13 12.40 -5.57
N ILE A 110 1.16 11.56 -5.91
CA ILE A 110 1.39 10.23 -6.45
C ILE A 110 1.37 10.31 -7.96
N VAL A 111 2.39 9.75 -8.60
CA VAL A 111 2.57 9.74 -10.04
C VAL A 111 2.72 8.31 -10.50
N THR A 112 1.77 7.81 -11.28
CA THR A 112 1.83 6.50 -11.91
C THR A 112 2.54 6.62 -13.25
N MET A 113 3.65 5.91 -13.40
CA MET A 113 4.44 5.87 -14.64
C MET A 113 3.91 4.78 -15.58
N GLN A 114 3.94 5.02 -16.88
CA GLN A 114 3.54 4.00 -17.87
C GLN A 114 4.63 2.93 -18.07
N ARG A 115 5.89 3.28 -17.81
CA ARG A 115 7.05 2.40 -18.02
C ARG A 115 7.85 2.25 -16.74
N TYR A 116 8.10 1.00 -16.34
CA TYR A 116 8.89 0.71 -15.14
C TYR A 116 10.35 1.18 -15.27
N GLN A 117 10.93 1.08 -16.46
CA GLN A 117 12.30 1.55 -16.73
C GLN A 117 12.45 3.05 -16.52
N ALA A 118 11.46 3.85 -16.96
CA ALA A 118 11.44 5.30 -16.75
C ALA A 118 11.34 5.63 -15.24
N LYS A 119 10.45 4.93 -14.51
CA LYS A 119 10.34 5.06 -13.05
C LYS A 119 11.67 4.77 -12.35
N ASP A 120 12.33 3.65 -12.68
CA ASP A 120 13.58 3.24 -12.07
C ASP A 120 14.73 4.21 -12.37
N ALA A 121 14.81 4.71 -13.60
CA ALA A 121 15.77 5.74 -13.99
C ALA A 121 15.56 7.04 -13.18
N ILE A 122 14.32 7.54 -13.09
CA ILE A 122 13.99 8.72 -12.29
C ILE A 122 14.38 8.53 -10.83
N LEU A 123 14.09 7.38 -10.24
CA LEU A 123 14.46 7.10 -8.83
C LEU A 123 15.97 7.05 -8.62
N LYS A 124 16.73 6.46 -9.55
CA LYS A 124 18.19 6.44 -9.50
C LYS A 124 18.77 7.85 -9.60
N LEU A 125 18.27 8.67 -10.53
CA LEU A 125 18.69 10.06 -10.70
C LEU A 125 18.34 10.91 -9.48
N ALA A 126 17.14 10.74 -8.92
CA ALA A 126 16.72 11.45 -7.72
C ALA A 126 17.62 11.13 -6.52
N ARG A 127 18.01 9.86 -6.36
CA ARG A 127 18.97 9.45 -5.33
C ARG A 127 20.37 10.03 -5.57
N SER A 128 20.83 10.04 -6.82
CA SER A 128 22.14 10.58 -7.21
C SER A 128 22.25 12.08 -6.96
N LYS A 129 21.22 12.86 -7.34
CA LYS A 129 21.17 14.30 -7.08
C LYS A 129 21.05 14.65 -5.60
N GLY A 130 20.39 13.80 -4.81
CA GLY A 130 20.10 14.07 -3.40
C GLY A 130 19.04 15.16 -3.24
N GLU A 131 19.44 16.43 -3.32
CA GLU A 131 18.54 17.58 -3.22
C GLU A 131 18.10 18.06 -4.61
N ILE A 132 16.79 18.03 -4.86
CA ILE A 132 16.21 18.53 -6.11
C ILE A 132 15.62 19.92 -5.82
N LEU A 133 16.19 20.94 -6.45
CA LEU A 133 15.64 22.29 -6.45
C LEU A 133 14.84 22.51 -7.73
N PHE A 134 13.56 22.84 -7.59
CA PHE A 134 12.67 23.15 -8.69
C PHE A 134 11.93 24.45 -8.36
N ARG A 135 12.24 25.54 -9.08
CA ARG A 135 11.61 26.86 -8.89
C ARG A 135 11.58 27.30 -7.42
N ASP A 136 12.75 27.25 -6.78
CA ASP A 136 12.99 27.54 -5.35
C ASP A 136 12.26 26.62 -4.36
N MET A 137 11.70 25.50 -4.83
CA MET A 137 11.13 24.46 -3.97
C MET A 137 12.09 23.30 -3.83
N ARG A 138 12.29 22.84 -2.60
CA ARG A 138 13.01 21.60 -2.30
C ARG A 138 12.06 20.42 -2.50
N VAL A 139 12.29 19.68 -3.57
CA VAL A 139 11.48 18.52 -3.95
C VAL A 139 12.22 17.23 -3.61
N LYS A 140 11.48 16.21 -3.18
CA LYS A 140 12.00 14.86 -2.98
C LYS A 140 11.12 13.86 -3.71
N ILE A 141 11.74 12.87 -4.34
CA ILE A 141 11.07 11.82 -5.09
C ILE A 141 11.42 10.47 -4.47
N PHE A 142 10.40 9.70 -4.13
CA PHE A 142 10.53 8.39 -3.49
C PHE A 142 9.73 7.33 -4.25
N PRO A 143 10.08 6.05 -4.12
CA PRO A 143 9.15 4.99 -4.50
C PRO A 143 7.89 5.08 -3.62
N ASP A 144 6.72 4.79 -4.20
CA ASP A 144 5.50 4.56 -3.43
C ASP A 144 5.46 3.08 -3.02
N ILE A 145 5.61 2.82 -1.73
CA ILE A 145 5.71 1.48 -1.16
C ILE A 145 4.62 1.32 -0.10
N THR A 146 4.07 0.11 0.03
CA THR A 146 3.17 -0.25 1.12
C THR A 146 3.82 -0.05 2.49
N PRO A 147 3.06 0.29 3.54
CA PRO A 147 3.60 0.53 4.88
C PRO A 147 4.28 -0.71 5.50
N ASP A 148 3.90 -1.91 5.04
CA ASP A 148 4.40 -3.18 5.57
C ASP A 148 5.81 -3.56 5.06
N ILE A 149 6.32 -2.84 4.06
CA ILE A 149 7.70 -3.02 3.58
C ILE A 149 8.60 -1.97 4.26
N PRO A 150 9.63 -2.37 5.01
CA PRO A 150 10.58 -1.45 5.64
C PRO A 150 11.28 -0.54 4.61
N ARG A 151 11.56 0.70 5.01
CA ARG A 151 12.21 1.73 4.19
C ARG A 151 13.72 1.60 4.12
#